data_AF-A0A496L6N9-F1
#
_entry.id   AF-A0A496L6N9-F1
#
_cell.length_a   1.000
_cell.length_b   1.000
_cell.length_c   1.000
_cell.angle_alpha   90.00
_cell.angle_beta   90.00
_cell.angle_gamma   90.00
#
_symmetry.space_group_name_H-M   'P 1'
#
loop_
_entity.id
_entity.type
_entity.pdbx_description
1 polymer ?
#
loop_
_entity_poly.entity_id
_entity_poly.type
_entity_poly.pdbx_seq_one_letter_code
_entity_poly.pdbx_strand_id
1 'polypeptide(L)'
;MNKILLSVLLATCAATAVAQTNVVPLGKGSAVPQNHVVYFLPRTEIVVSVEQQKVIRRAGRFANYAKRFLSLNDVVIKDSSFYRIAKVDITDRQIPDSTKRYAVSITPKSVAYKIKTDKQGIIRSVNTDIAVETVSDSAVRGLSAADTTSTFDYSLLEQAALEATSEEKTAQLVARQILDIRESRADLLSGEDKGEFDVNSLNKML
;
A
#
# COMPACT_ATOMS: atom_id res chain seq x y z
N MET A 1 21.49 -73.83 8.74
CA MET A 1 21.00 -73.31 7.45
C MET A 1 20.28 -71.96 7.56
N ASN A 2 19.42 -71.75 8.57
CA ASN A 2 18.59 -70.54 8.69
C ASN A 2 19.37 -69.21 8.89
N LYS A 3 20.55 -69.23 9.53
CA LYS A 3 21.37 -68.02 9.75
C LYS A 3 22.06 -67.52 8.47
N ILE A 4 22.41 -68.43 7.57
CA ILE A 4 23.04 -68.13 6.27
C ILE A 4 22.00 -67.57 5.30
N LEU A 5 20.77 -68.12 5.35
CA LEU A 5 19.66 -67.61 4.55
C LEU A 5 19.27 -66.18 4.95
N LEU A 6 19.30 -65.88 6.26
CA LEU A 6 19.03 -64.54 6.77
C LEU A 6 20.11 -63.52 6.38
N SER A 7 21.40 -63.91 6.40
CA SER A 7 22.49 -63.02 5.98
C SER A 7 22.49 -62.74 4.48
N VAL A 8 22.11 -63.73 3.66
CA VAL A 8 21.95 -63.54 2.20
C VAL A 8 20.76 -62.62 1.90
N LEU A 9 19.64 -62.78 2.62
CA LEU A 9 18.46 -61.93 2.47
C LEU A 9 18.73 -60.47 2.86
N LEU A 10 19.47 -60.25 3.96
CA LEU A 10 19.90 -58.91 4.39
C LEU A 10 20.86 -58.25 3.39
N ALA A 11 21.80 -59.01 2.82
CA ALA A 11 22.74 -58.52 1.82
C ALA A 11 22.03 -58.15 0.49
N THR A 12 21.01 -58.91 0.08
CA THR A 12 20.19 -58.57 -1.10
C THR A 12 19.28 -57.35 -0.87
N CYS A 13 18.84 -57.10 0.36
CA CYS A 13 18.01 -55.94 0.69
C CYS A 13 18.82 -54.62 0.74
N ALA A 14 20.12 -54.69 1.04
CA ALA A 14 21.01 -53.53 1.04
C ALA A 14 21.34 -53.03 -0.38
N ALA A 15 21.28 -53.89 -1.39
CA ALA A 15 21.58 -53.53 -2.78
C ALA A 15 20.46 -52.73 -3.47
N THR A 16 19.24 -52.70 -2.92
CA THR A 16 18.09 -51.99 -3.51
C THR A 16 17.91 -50.55 -3.03
N ALA A 17 18.80 -50.03 -2.19
CA ALA A 17 18.64 -48.74 -1.52
C ALA A 17 19.46 -47.57 -2.14
N VAL A 18 19.71 -47.57 -3.45
CA VAL A 18 20.34 -46.42 -4.15
C VAL A 18 19.35 -45.69 -5.04
N ALA A 19 18.46 -44.92 -4.40
CA ALA A 19 17.75 -43.83 -5.06
C ALA A 19 18.54 -42.52 -4.87
N GLN A 20 19.79 -42.47 -5.36
CA GLN A 20 20.60 -41.25 -5.36
C GLN A 20 20.34 -40.47 -6.66
N THR A 21 19.75 -39.28 -6.54
CA THR A 21 19.61 -38.34 -7.65
C THR A 21 20.92 -37.57 -7.84
N ASN A 22 21.53 -37.68 -9.01
CA ASN A 22 22.78 -36.97 -9.32
C ASN A 22 22.49 -35.51 -9.70
N VAL A 23 23.19 -34.58 -9.03
CA VAL A 23 23.10 -33.13 -9.27
C VAL A 23 24.44 -32.64 -9.77
N VAL A 24 24.48 -32.09 -10.98
CA VAL A 24 25.70 -31.60 -11.61
C VAL A 24 25.65 -30.07 -11.74
N PRO A 25 26.69 -29.34 -11.28
CA PRO A 25 26.78 -27.90 -11.55
C PRO A 25 26.98 -27.66 -13.04
N LEU A 26 26.20 -26.74 -13.61
CA LEU A 26 26.32 -26.34 -15.01
C LEU A 26 27.06 -25.01 -15.12
N GLY A 27 28.21 -25.02 -15.80
CA GLY A 27 28.96 -23.81 -16.13
C GLY A 27 28.17 -22.84 -17.01
N LYS A 28 28.58 -21.57 -17.04
CA LYS A 28 27.98 -20.55 -17.92
C LYS A 28 28.14 -20.98 -19.38
N GLY A 29 27.04 -21.04 -20.13
CA GLY A 29 27.05 -21.41 -21.55
C GLY A 29 27.07 -22.92 -21.86
N SER A 30 27.15 -23.80 -20.85
CA SER A 30 27.08 -25.24 -21.07
C SER A 30 25.69 -25.67 -21.57
N ALA A 31 25.65 -26.52 -22.60
CA ALA A 31 24.43 -27.11 -23.11
C ALA A 31 23.69 -27.88 -22.01
N VAL A 32 22.36 -27.80 -22.02
CA VAL A 32 21.52 -28.56 -21.09
C VAL A 32 21.54 -30.03 -21.52
N PRO A 33 22.01 -30.96 -20.68
CA PRO A 33 22.01 -32.37 -21.04
C PRO A 33 20.57 -32.89 -21.17
N GLN A 34 20.32 -33.84 -22.07
CA GLN A 34 18.99 -34.43 -22.26
C GLN A 34 18.54 -35.15 -20.97
N ASN A 35 17.22 -35.13 -20.69
CA ASN A 35 16.61 -35.73 -19.51
C ASN A 35 17.08 -35.15 -18.16
N HIS A 36 17.24 -33.83 -18.06
CA HIS A 36 17.58 -33.15 -16.82
C HIS A 36 16.59 -32.04 -16.47
N VAL A 37 16.34 -31.83 -15.19
CA VAL A 37 15.67 -30.62 -14.67
C VAL A 37 16.74 -29.61 -14.32
N VAL A 38 16.67 -28.41 -14.91
CA VAL A 38 17.61 -27.31 -14.63
C VAL A 38 16.98 -26.32 -13.67
N TYR A 39 17.73 -25.92 -12.65
CA TYR A 39 17.32 -24.89 -11.72
C TYR A 39 18.47 -23.97 -11.34
N PHE A 40 18.13 -22.79 -10.84
CA PHE A 40 19.04 -21.82 -10.28
C PHE A 40 18.86 -21.76 -8.76
N LEU A 41 19.96 -21.59 -8.03
CA LEU A 41 19.85 -21.23 -6.63
C LEU A 41 19.35 -19.77 -6.50
N PRO A 42 18.39 -19.51 -5.60
CA PRO A 42 17.90 -18.16 -5.38
C PRO A 42 18.99 -17.31 -4.71
N ARG A 43 19.15 -16.09 -5.20
CA ARG A 43 19.85 -15.01 -4.53
C ARG A 43 18.80 -14.09 -3.92
N THR A 44 18.97 -13.77 -2.65
CA THR A 44 18.10 -12.83 -1.94
C THR A 44 18.49 -11.40 -2.28
N GLU A 45 17.52 -10.63 -2.79
CA GLU A 45 17.59 -9.19 -2.93
C GLU A 45 16.64 -8.55 -1.92
N ILE A 46 17.07 -7.45 -1.31
CA ILE A 46 16.26 -6.70 -0.36
C ILE A 46 15.62 -5.54 -1.13
N VAL A 47 14.29 -5.53 -1.23
CA VAL A 47 13.52 -4.47 -1.87
C VAL A 47 13.01 -3.53 -0.80
N VAL A 48 13.50 -2.29 -0.83
CA VAL A 48 13.04 -1.22 0.06
C VAL A 48 12.07 -0.33 -0.71
N SER A 49 10.82 -0.34 -0.30
CA SER A 49 9.76 0.51 -0.86
C SER A 49 9.51 1.68 0.07
N VAL A 50 9.64 2.91 -0.44
CA VAL A 50 9.44 4.15 0.32
C VAL A 50 8.28 4.92 -0.27
N GLU A 51 7.24 5.13 0.53
CA GLU A 51 6.11 5.99 0.19
C GLU A 51 6.36 7.38 0.76
N GLN A 52 6.42 8.40 -0.11
CA GLN A 52 6.52 9.79 0.32
C GLN A 52 5.19 10.52 0.12
N GLN A 53 4.82 11.34 1.09
CA GLN A 53 3.68 12.24 1.02
C GLN A 53 4.17 13.68 0.93
N LYS A 54 3.68 14.42 -0.07
CA LYS A 54 3.81 15.88 -0.13
C LYS A 54 2.69 16.50 0.70
N VAL A 55 3.04 17.20 1.77
CA VAL A 55 2.09 17.94 2.59
C VAL A 55 2.15 19.41 2.18
N ILE A 56 1.02 19.95 1.74
CA ILE A 56 0.88 21.36 1.35
C ILE A 56 -0.07 22.02 2.34
N ARG A 57 0.42 23.01 3.08
CA ARG A 57 -0.37 23.87 3.96
C ARG A 57 -0.49 25.23 3.30
N ARG A 58 -1.73 25.66 3.04
CA ARG A 58 -2.03 27.00 2.52
C ARG A 58 -2.69 27.84 3.59
N ALA A 59 -2.26 29.09 3.70
CA ALA A 59 -2.89 30.05 4.58
C ALA A 59 -4.26 30.45 4.02
N GLY A 60 -5.27 30.46 4.88
CA GLY A 60 -6.58 31.01 4.52
C GLY A 60 -6.51 32.53 4.38
N ARG A 61 -7.42 33.11 3.58
CA ARG A 61 -7.47 34.57 3.32
C ARG A 61 -7.42 35.40 4.62
N PHE A 62 -8.24 35.04 5.60
CA PHE A 62 -8.32 35.76 6.88
C PHE A 62 -7.54 35.11 8.03
N ALA A 63 -6.55 34.25 7.73
CA ALA A 63 -5.81 33.49 8.75
C ALA A 63 -5.17 34.37 9.83
N ASN A 64 -4.67 35.55 9.46
CA ASN A 64 -4.07 36.51 10.39
C ASN A 64 -5.06 37.03 11.45
N TYR A 65 -6.35 37.05 11.15
CA TYR A 65 -7.39 37.59 12.02
C TYR A 65 -8.12 36.52 12.84
N ALA A 66 -7.90 35.24 12.53
CA ALA A 66 -8.60 34.10 13.15
C ALA A 66 -8.42 34.06 14.67
N LYS A 67 -7.21 34.34 15.17
CA LYS A 67 -6.96 34.40 16.62
C LYS A 67 -7.73 35.53 17.30
N ARG A 68 -7.83 36.69 16.65
CA ARG A 68 -8.45 37.89 17.23
C ARG A 68 -9.97 37.79 17.26
N PHE A 69 -10.59 37.32 16.18
CA PHE A 69 -12.04 37.33 16.05
C PHE A 69 -12.71 35.98 16.37
N LEU A 70 -11.99 34.86 16.26
CA LEU A 70 -12.53 33.51 16.51
C LEU A 70 -11.79 32.76 17.62
N SER A 71 -10.78 33.37 18.25
CA SER A 71 -9.95 32.74 19.28
C SER A 71 -9.27 31.43 18.84
N LEU A 72 -9.05 31.26 17.53
CA LEU A 72 -8.37 30.08 16.97
C LEU A 72 -6.86 30.25 17.03
N ASN A 73 -6.17 29.33 17.71
CA ASN A 73 -4.72 29.36 17.88
C ASN A 73 -3.96 28.44 16.90
N ASP A 74 -4.59 27.35 16.45
CA ASP A 74 -3.98 26.39 15.52
C ASP A 74 -4.42 26.66 14.08
N VAL A 75 -3.89 27.74 13.51
CA VAL A 75 -4.22 28.18 12.15
C VAL A 75 -2.96 28.32 11.32
N VAL A 76 -3.01 27.89 10.06
CA VAL A 76 -1.93 28.10 9.10
C VAL A 76 -1.90 29.56 8.67
N ILE A 77 -0.92 30.31 9.16
CA ILE A 77 -0.75 31.75 8.86
C ILE A 77 0.12 31.96 7.61
N LYS A 78 1.00 31.01 7.29
CA LYS A 78 1.91 31.10 6.16
C LYS A 78 1.89 29.80 5.36
N ASP A 79 1.97 29.95 4.04
CA ASP A 79 2.11 28.81 3.13
C ASP A 79 3.39 28.04 3.44
N SER A 80 3.26 26.72 3.52
CA SER A 80 4.39 25.82 3.68
C SER A 80 4.15 24.52 2.94
N SER A 81 5.22 23.96 2.39
CA SER A 81 5.17 22.61 1.82
C SER A 81 6.38 21.83 2.27
N PHE A 82 6.16 20.58 2.65
CA PHE A 82 7.23 19.68 3.06
C PHE A 82 6.88 18.26 2.65
N TYR A 83 7.92 17.44 2.50
CA TYR A 83 7.76 16.02 2.25
C TYR A 83 7.89 15.26 3.57
N ARG A 84 7.09 14.22 3.73
CA ARG A 84 7.18 13.27 4.83
C ARG A 84 7.22 11.88 4.25
N ILE A 85 8.08 11.03 4.80
CA ILE A 85 8.04 9.60 4.52
C ILE A 85 6.80 9.05 5.24
N ALA A 86 5.82 8.59 4.48
CA ALA A 86 4.58 8.03 5.00
C ALA A 86 4.79 6.57 5.43
N LYS A 87 5.52 5.80 4.62
CA LYS A 87 5.74 4.38 4.85
C LYS A 87 7.09 3.93 4.31
N VAL A 88 7.72 3.01 5.02
CA VAL A 88 8.88 2.26 4.54
C VAL A 88 8.57 0.78 4.72
N ASP A 89 8.52 0.05 3.62
CA ASP A 89 8.34 -1.39 3.61
C ASP A 89 9.61 -2.05 3.10
N ILE A 90 10.04 -3.10 3.79
CA ILE A 90 11.19 -3.91 3.40
C ILE A 90 10.66 -5.31 3.10
N THR A 91 10.92 -5.79 1.90
CA THR A 91 10.54 -7.13 1.46
C THR A 91 11.73 -7.83 0.84
N ASP A 92 11.84 -9.13 1.05
CA ASP A 92 12.83 -9.96 0.38
C ASP A 92 12.28 -10.48 -0.95
N ARG A 93 13.10 -10.39 -1.99
CA ARG A 93 12.79 -10.88 -3.33
C ARG A 93 13.83 -11.90 -3.72
N GLN A 94 13.39 -13.02 -4.29
CA GLN A 94 14.27 -14.08 -4.78
C GLN A 94 14.53 -13.89 -6.27
N ILE A 95 15.80 -13.80 -6.66
CA ILE A 95 16.24 -13.69 -8.05
C ILE A 95 17.12 -14.89 -8.40
N PRO A 96 16.99 -15.50 -9.60
CA PRO A 96 17.84 -16.63 -9.97
C PRO A 96 19.31 -16.19 -10.08
N ASP A 97 20.21 -16.89 -9.39
CA ASP A 97 21.64 -16.69 -9.52
C ASP A 97 22.17 -17.41 -10.77
N SER A 98 22.43 -16.65 -11.84
CA SER A 98 22.98 -17.19 -13.09
C SER A 98 24.36 -17.85 -12.94
N THR A 99 25.09 -17.59 -11.84
CA THR A 99 26.37 -18.25 -11.54
C THR A 99 26.21 -19.61 -10.89
N LYS A 100 25.06 -19.88 -10.25
CA LYS A 100 24.75 -21.09 -9.49
C LYS A 100 23.61 -21.86 -10.15
N ARG A 101 23.93 -22.45 -11.30
CA ARG A 101 23.02 -23.26 -12.11
C ARG A 101 23.32 -24.75 -11.92
N TYR A 102 22.29 -25.55 -11.74
CA TYR A 102 22.42 -26.99 -11.50
C TYR A 102 21.45 -27.79 -12.38
N ALA A 103 21.84 -29.00 -12.72
CA ALA A 103 21.02 -29.97 -13.45
C ALA A 103 20.83 -31.24 -12.63
N VAL A 104 19.59 -31.67 -12.47
CA VAL A 104 19.22 -32.93 -11.82
C VAL A 104 18.90 -33.96 -12.90
N SER A 105 19.56 -35.11 -12.87
CA SER A 105 19.29 -36.16 -13.85
C SER A 105 17.95 -36.86 -13.58
N ILE A 106 17.15 -37.03 -14.63
CA ILE A 106 15.89 -37.78 -14.62
C ILE A 106 16.18 -39.17 -15.21
N THR A 107 16.17 -40.17 -14.33
CA THR A 107 16.16 -41.60 -14.72
C THR A 107 14.74 -42.17 -14.54
N PRO A 108 14.39 -43.28 -15.22
CA PRO A 108 13.03 -43.87 -15.16
C PRO A 108 12.54 -44.24 -13.75
N LYS A 109 13.44 -44.43 -12.78
CA LYS A 109 13.13 -44.71 -11.37
C LYS A 109 13.33 -43.49 -10.45
N SER A 110 13.70 -42.33 -10.99
CA SER A 110 13.99 -41.12 -10.23
C SER A 110 12.70 -40.34 -9.93
N VAL A 111 12.63 -39.76 -8.73
CA VAL A 111 11.57 -38.83 -8.34
C VAL A 111 11.85 -37.38 -8.77
N ALA A 112 12.98 -37.13 -9.45
CA ALA A 112 13.40 -35.78 -9.86
C ALA A 112 12.42 -35.08 -10.82
N TYR A 113 11.58 -35.81 -11.55
CA TYR A 113 10.54 -35.23 -12.40
C TYR A 113 9.46 -34.46 -11.60
N LYS A 114 9.38 -34.68 -10.27
CA LYS A 114 8.44 -34.01 -9.38
C LYS A 114 8.93 -32.64 -8.88
N ILE A 115 10.07 -32.17 -9.37
CA ILE A 115 10.59 -30.82 -9.10
C ILE A 115 9.93 -29.84 -10.06
N LYS A 116 9.27 -28.81 -9.54
CA LYS A 116 8.68 -27.74 -10.33
C LYS A 116 9.43 -26.42 -10.08
N THR A 117 9.79 -25.76 -11.17
CA THR A 117 10.44 -24.45 -11.15
C THR A 117 9.48 -23.34 -11.56
N ASP A 118 9.74 -22.12 -11.06
CA ASP A 118 9.07 -20.92 -11.54
C ASP A 118 9.54 -20.54 -12.97
N LYS A 119 8.90 -19.55 -13.59
CA LYS A 119 9.26 -19.00 -14.91
C LYS A 119 10.71 -18.50 -14.97
N GLN A 120 11.26 -18.08 -13.84
CA GLN A 120 12.64 -17.63 -13.68
C GLN A 120 13.63 -18.78 -13.39
N GLY A 121 13.16 -20.03 -13.26
CA GLY A 121 13.99 -21.21 -13.06
C GLY A 121 14.43 -21.49 -11.62
N ILE A 122 13.79 -20.87 -10.62
CA ILE A 122 14.00 -21.18 -9.19
C ILE A 122 13.05 -22.33 -8.80
N ILE A 123 13.51 -23.28 -7.97
CA ILE A 123 12.64 -24.36 -7.44
C ILE A 123 11.55 -23.76 -6.54
N ARG A 124 10.28 -24.04 -6.84
CA ARG A 124 9.13 -23.59 -6.05
C ARG A 124 8.48 -24.73 -5.27
N SER A 125 8.41 -25.93 -5.84
CA SER A 125 7.90 -27.11 -5.15
C SER A 125 8.63 -28.38 -5.53
N VAL A 126 8.66 -29.32 -4.58
CA VAL A 126 9.15 -30.68 -4.77
C VAL A 126 8.08 -31.61 -4.24
N ASN A 127 7.68 -32.59 -5.04
CA ASN A 127 6.64 -33.59 -4.69
C ASN A 127 5.25 -33.01 -4.38
N THR A 128 5.00 -31.73 -4.68
CA THR A 128 3.74 -31.05 -4.37
C THR A 128 3.26 -30.22 -5.55
N ASP A 129 1.96 -30.28 -5.82
CA ASP A 129 1.28 -29.47 -6.82
C ASP A 129 0.87 -28.12 -6.22
N ILE A 130 1.86 -27.25 -5.97
CA ILE A 130 1.60 -25.86 -5.64
C ILE A 130 1.39 -25.13 -6.97
N ALA A 131 0.24 -24.47 -7.13
CA ALA A 131 -0.03 -23.63 -8.29
C ALA A 131 1.05 -22.52 -8.37
N VAL A 132 1.57 -22.28 -9.59
CA VAL A 132 2.54 -21.21 -9.82
C VAL A 132 1.79 -19.88 -9.72
N GLU A 133 1.67 -19.35 -8.50
CA GLU A 133 1.23 -17.98 -8.31
C GLU A 133 2.32 -17.08 -8.88
N THR A 134 2.02 -16.46 -10.01
CA THR A 134 2.84 -15.37 -10.53
C THR A 134 2.81 -14.28 -9.48
N VAL A 135 3.93 -14.07 -8.79
CA VAL A 135 4.12 -12.90 -7.94
C VAL A 135 3.99 -11.71 -8.87
N SER A 136 2.80 -11.12 -8.91
CA SER A 136 2.56 -9.90 -9.66
C SER A 136 3.52 -8.89 -9.07
N ASP A 137 4.47 -8.43 -9.87
CA ASP A 137 5.29 -7.27 -9.53
C ASP A 137 4.29 -6.18 -9.18
N SER A 138 4.18 -5.85 -7.90
CA SER A 138 3.28 -4.81 -7.41
C SER A 138 3.79 -3.51 -8.00
N ALA A 139 3.38 -3.22 -9.23
CA ALA A 139 3.62 -1.97 -9.89
C ALA A 139 3.17 -0.89 -8.90
N VAL A 140 4.10 -0.02 -8.53
CA VAL A 140 3.87 1.12 -7.65
C VAL A 140 2.66 1.85 -8.24
N ARG A 141 1.48 1.61 -7.65
CA ARG A 141 0.24 2.27 -8.08
C ARG A 141 0.47 3.74 -7.78
N GLY A 142 0.69 4.52 -8.83
CA GLY A 142 0.81 5.97 -8.72
C GLY A 142 -0.45 6.47 -8.01
N LEU A 143 -0.28 6.97 -6.79
CA LEU A 143 -1.35 7.63 -6.08
C LEU A 143 -1.78 8.83 -6.94
N SER A 144 -3.05 8.86 -7.33
CA SER A 144 -3.60 9.98 -8.09
C SER A 144 -3.37 11.26 -7.31
N ALA A 145 -2.76 12.27 -7.95
CA ALA A 145 -2.55 13.56 -7.33
C ALA A 145 -3.90 14.15 -6.93
N ALA A 146 -4.10 14.40 -5.64
CA ALA A 146 -5.30 15.07 -5.14
C ALA A 146 -5.28 16.54 -5.58
N ASP A 147 -6.45 17.07 -5.95
CA ASP A 147 -6.61 18.49 -6.23
C ASP A 147 -6.27 19.27 -4.96
N THR A 148 -5.20 20.06 -5.03
CA THR A 148 -4.68 20.84 -3.89
C THR A 148 -5.10 22.31 -3.99
N THR A 149 -6.03 22.65 -4.89
CA THR A 149 -6.52 24.02 -5.01
C THR A 149 -7.48 24.35 -3.86
N SER A 150 -7.14 25.39 -3.10
CA SER A 150 -8.00 25.95 -2.04
C SER A 150 -8.45 27.32 -2.52
N THR A 151 -9.72 27.44 -2.89
CA THR A 151 -10.33 28.68 -3.37
C THR A 151 -11.29 29.21 -2.33
N PHE A 152 -11.25 30.53 -2.08
CA PHE A 152 -12.19 31.18 -1.18
C PHE A 152 -13.46 31.57 -1.96
N ASP A 153 -14.62 31.10 -1.48
CA ASP A 153 -15.91 31.37 -2.10
C ASP A 153 -16.57 32.61 -1.50
N TYR A 154 -16.67 33.67 -2.28
CA TYR A 154 -17.29 34.93 -1.86
C TYR A 154 -18.81 34.89 -1.86
N SER A 155 -19.43 33.92 -2.53
CA SER A 155 -20.89 33.82 -2.60
C SER A 155 -21.53 33.52 -1.23
N LEU A 156 -20.74 33.02 -0.29
CA LEU A 156 -21.17 32.71 1.07
C LEU A 156 -21.19 33.93 2.00
N LEU A 157 -20.62 35.05 1.56
CA LEU A 157 -20.51 36.25 2.38
C LEU A 157 -21.79 37.09 2.33
N GLU A 158 -22.15 37.67 3.47
CA GLU A 158 -23.20 38.69 3.52
C GLU A 158 -22.81 39.96 2.77
N GLN A 159 -23.82 40.70 2.31
CA GLN A 159 -23.65 41.96 1.58
C GLN A 159 -22.74 42.95 2.32
N ALA A 160 -22.90 43.08 3.64
CA ALA A 160 -22.07 43.97 4.45
C ALA A 160 -20.57 43.59 4.42
N ALA A 161 -20.24 42.30 4.32
CA ALA A 161 -18.85 41.85 4.21
C ALA A 161 -18.30 42.09 2.79
N LEU A 162 -19.14 42.00 1.75
CA LEU A 162 -18.75 42.32 0.37
C LEU A 162 -18.50 43.83 0.16
N GLU A 163 -19.21 44.68 0.89
CA GLU A 163 -19.08 46.15 0.82
C GLU A 163 -17.97 46.71 1.71
N ALA A 164 -17.35 45.88 2.54
CA ALA A 164 -16.35 46.33 3.50
C ALA A 164 -15.11 46.91 2.81
N THR A 165 -14.65 48.07 3.28
CA THR A 165 -13.52 48.81 2.68
C THR A 165 -12.15 48.19 2.99
N SER A 166 -12.04 47.36 4.05
CA SER A 166 -10.77 46.77 4.48
C SER A 166 -10.87 45.27 4.74
N GLU A 167 -9.75 44.57 4.60
CA GLU A 167 -9.69 43.13 4.85
C GLU A 167 -9.95 42.78 6.31
N GLU A 168 -9.44 43.57 7.25
CA GLU A 168 -9.73 43.40 8.68
C GLU A 168 -11.23 43.57 8.97
N LYS A 169 -11.87 44.59 8.37
CA LYS A 169 -13.30 44.82 8.56
C LYS A 169 -14.14 43.70 7.96
N THR A 170 -13.74 43.23 6.78
CA THR A 170 -14.32 42.04 6.15
C THR A 170 -14.20 40.84 7.09
N ALA A 171 -13.00 40.55 7.59
CA ALA A 171 -12.75 39.44 8.51
C ALA A 171 -13.57 39.55 9.80
N GLN A 172 -13.76 40.76 10.33
CA GLN A 172 -14.61 41.00 11.50
C GLN A 172 -16.08 40.65 11.21
N LEU A 173 -16.64 41.10 10.08
CA LEU A 173 -18.03 40.83 9.71
C LEU A 173 -18.25 39.34 9.42
N VAL A 174 -17.31 38.70 8.72
CA VAL A 174 -17.36 37.25 8.48
C VAL A 174 -17.26 36.46 9.79
N ALA A 175 -16.40 36.86 10.72
CA ALA A 175 -16.31 36.22 12.02
C ALA A 175 -17.61 36.37 12.82
N ARG A 176 -18.26 37.53 12.75
CA ARG A 176 -19.57 37.75 13.35
C ARG A 176 -20.63 36.81 12.75
N GLN A 177 -20.70 36.73 11.42
CA GLN A 177 -21.61 35.80 10.72
C GLN A 177 -21.41 34.35 11.18
N ILE A 178 -20.15 33.90 11.37
CA ILE A 178 -19.84 32.56 11.89
C ILE A 178 -20.37 32.36 13.32
N LEU A 179 -20.24 33.37 14.19
CA LEU A 179 -20.73 33.31 15.57
C LEU A 179 -22.26 33.31 15.62
N ASP A 180 -22.91 34.13 14.80
CA ASP A 180 -24.38 34.19 14.69
C ASP A 180 -24.94 32.83 14.22
N ILE A 181 -24.29 32.18 13.23
CA ILE A 181 -24.63 30.80 12.80
C ILE A 181 -24.44 29.79 13.94
N ARG A 182 -23.39 29.95 14.75
CA ARG A 182 -23.10 29.05 15.87
C ARG A 182 -24.17 29.17 16.96
N GLU A 183 -24.61 30.39 17.26
CA GLU A 183 -25.67 30.67 18.22
C GLU A 183 -27.01 30.12 17.72
N SER A 184 -27.41 30.45 16.49
CA SER A 184 -28.63 29.90 15.87
C SER A 184 -28.62 28.37 15.86
N ARG A 185 -27.49 27.73 15.54
CA ARG A 185 -27.37 26.28 15.62
C ARG A 185 -27.53 25.76 17.06
N ALA A 186 -27.02 26.46 18.05
CA ALA A 186 -27.17 26.07 19.45
C ALA A 186 -28.64 26.15 19.90
N ASP A 187 -29.35 27.20 19.53
CA ASP A 187 -30.78 27.41 19.85
C ASP A 187 -31.67 26.35 19.20
N LEU A 188 -31.41 26.04 17.92
CA LEU A 188 -32.11 24.96 17.20
C LEU A 188 -31.87 23.60 17.86
N LEU A 189 -30.68 23.37 18.42
CA LEU A 189 -30.34 22.12 19.11
C LEU A 189 -30.87 22.06 20.54
N SER A 190 -30.96 23.19 21.25
CA SER A 190 -31.53 23.27 22.60
C SER A 190 -33.07 23.27 22.59
N GLY A 191 -33.68 23.52 21.43
CA GLY A 191 -35.13 23.66 21.29
C GLY A 191 -35.66 24.98 21.87
N GLU A 192 -34.77 25.96 22.12
CA GLU A 192 -35.11 27.31 22.57
C GLU A 192 -35.43 28.26 21.42
N ASP A 193 -35.55 27.77 20.18
CA ASP A 193 -36.00 28.57 19.06
C ASP A 193 -37.43 29.08 19.31
N LYS A 194 -37.51 30.26 19.95
CA LYS A 194 -38.71 31.07 20.12
C LYS A 194 -39.00 31.81 18.82
N GLY A 195 -38.87 31.13 17.68
CA GLY A 195 -39.52 31.53 16.45
C GLY A 195 -41.00 31.66 16.77
N GLU A 196 -41.43 32.90 16.98
CA GLU A 196 -42.83 33.24 17.08
C GLU A 196 -43.41 32.86 15.71
N PHE A 197 -44.03 31.68 15.65
CA PHE A 197 -44.73 31.23 14.45
C PHE A 197 -45.86 32.23 14.22
N ASP A 198 -45.59 33.24 13.39
CA ASP A 198 -46.59 34.22 12.99
C ASP A 198 -47.69 33.44 12.27
N VAL A 199 -48.84 33.28 12.94
CA VAL A 199 -50.04 32.63 12.39
C VAL A 199 -50.46 33.24 11.04
N ASN A 200 -50.05 34.47 10.72
CA ASN A 200 -50.29 35.06 9.39
C ASN A 200 -49.40 34.48 8.28
N SER A 201 -48.22 33.94 8.61
CA SER A 201 -47.35 33.30 7.62
C SER A 201 -47.89 31.93 7.17
N LEU A 202 -48.64 31.23 8.03
CA LEU A 202 -49.35 29.99 7.70
C LEU A 202 -50.52 30.21 6.73
N ASN A 203 -51.26 31.32 6.87
CA ASN A 203 -52.35 31.67 5.95
C ASN A 203 -51.89 32.09 4.55
N LYS A 204 -50.58 32.29 4.34
CA LYS A 204 -50.00 32.60 3.02
C LYS A 204 -49.53 31.36 2.27
N MET A 205 -49.52 30.20 2.91
CA MET A 205 -49.10 28.91 2.34
C MET A 205 -50.27 27.95 2.01
N LEU A 206 -51.51 28.32 2.37
CA LEU A 206 -52.76 27.67 1.94
C LEU A 206 -53.41 28.48 0.81
#